data_AF-A0A381WSH4-F1
#
_entry.id   AF-A0A381WSH4-F1
#
_cell.length_a   1.000
_cell.length_b   1.000
_cell.length_c   1.000
_cell.angle_alpha   90.00
_cell.angle_beta   90.00
_cell.angle_gamma   90.00
#
_symmetry.space_group_name_H-M   'P 1'
#
loop_
_entity.id
_entity.type
_entity.pdbx_description
1 polymer ?
#
loop_
_entity_poly.entity_id
_entity_poly.type
_entity_poly.pdbx_seq_one_letter_code
_entity_poly.pdbx_strand_id
1 'polypeptide(L)'
;MTFALFGKTTRGNNEETIRDGENQAVTQIHFEVNGKTYHAIKKTQGKTSSHQLLDGNSSPIAITADKTEEEIKKIIGMDYETLGIASIVPQGELSQIIQSKNGRKLRDLIDKVIGTGKYSAAGDGLSDGITAFRDDLREKYDNTDQDVDKIQREINDADQIISKSKPEKEKL
;
A
#
# COMPACT_ATOMS: atom_id res chain seq x y z
N MET A 1 -0.95 -0.40 23.51
CA MET A 1 -0.98 0.65 22.47
C MET A 1 -1.75 0.19 21.23
N THR A 2 -1.27 -0.83 20.51
CA THR A 2 -1.90 -1.31 19.26
C THR A 2 -3.36 -1.70 19.39
N PHE A 3 -3.77 -2.30 20.51
CA PHE A 3 -5.17 -2.64 20.77
C PHE A 3 -6.10 -1.42 20.85
N ALA A 4 -5.63 -0.30 21.42
CA ALA A 4 -6.43 0.93 21.45
C ALA A 4 -6.49 1.62 20.08
N LEU A 5 -5.40 1.57 19.31
CA LEU A 5 -5.34 2.22 18.00
C LEU A 5 -6.04 1.43 16.90
N PHE A 6 -5.91 0.11 16.89
CA PHE A 6 -6.33 -0.74 15.77
C PHE A 6 -7.24 -1.90 16.18
N GLY A 7 -7.60 -2.03 17.46
CA GLY A 7 -8.44 -3.13 17.95
C GLY A 7 -7.78 -4.52 17.82
N LYS A 8 -6.46 -4.56 17.60
CA LYS A 8 -5.66 -5.77 17.37
C LYS A 8 -4.46 -5.80 18.31
N THR A 9 -4.15 -6.99 18.81
CA THR A 9 -2.93 -7.27 19.58
C THR A 9 -1.93 -8.04 18.72
N THR A 10 -0.64 -7.94 19.07
CA THR A 10 0.42 -8.75 18.47
C THR A 10 0.41 -10.20 18.94
N ARG A 11 -0.40 -10.53 19.95
CA ARG A 11 -0.48 -11.85 20.58
C ARG A 11 -1.95 -12.21 20.83
N GLY A 12 -2.35 -13.39 20.35
CA GLY A 12 -3.64 -13.99 20.68
C GLY A 12 -4.87 -13.36 20.01
N ASN A 13 -6.05 -13.87 20.39
CA ASN A 13 -7.35 -13.31 20.02
C ASN A 13 -7.76 -12.21 21.02
N ASN A 14 -8.71 -11.35 20.62
CA ASN A 14 -9.22 -10.26 21.46
C ASN A 14 -9.77 -10.73 22.82
N GLU A 15 -10.18 -11.98 22.97
CA GLU A 15 -10.67 -12.56 24.23
C GLU A 15 -9.55 -12.71 25.28
N GLU A 16 -8.29 -12.89 24.86
CA GLU A 16 -7.13 -12.98 25.75
C GLU A 16 -6.72 -11.61 26.35
N THR A 17 -7.42 -10.52 25.97
CA THR A 17 -7.18 -9.18 26.51
C THR A 17 -7.95 -8.89 27.79
N ILE A 18 -8.95 -9.72 28.15
CA ILE A 18 -9.67 -9.63 29.41
C ILE A 18 -8.90 -10.45 30.45
N ARG A 19 -8.60 -9.84 31.60
CA ARG A 19 -7.91 -10.53 32.71
C ARG A 19 -8.80 -11.64 33.27
N ASP A 20 -8.22 -12.79 33.59
CA ASP A 20 -8.94 -13.89 34.24
C ASP A 20 -9.71 -13.41 35.49
N GLY A 21 -10.99 -13.75 35.55
CA GLY A 21 -11.92 -13.33 36.61
C GLY A 21 -12.64 -12.00 36.34
N GLU A 22 -12.23 -11.25 35.32
CA GLU A 22 -12.91 -10.02 34.88
C GLU A 22 -13.86 -10.28 33.71
N ASN A 23 -14.81 -9.37 33.49
CA ASN A 23 -15.76 -9.44 32.37
C ASN A 23 -15.54 -8.35 31.31
N GLN A 24 -14.61 -7.42 31.55
CA GLN A 24 -14.37 -6.28 30.67
C GLN A 24 -12.89 -5.89 30.63
N ALA A 25 -12.48 -5.33 29.49
CA ALA A 25 -11.19 -4.70 29.28
C ALA A 25 -11.39 -3.35 28.60
N VAL A 26 -10.67 -2.33 29.08
CA VAL A 26 -10.65 -0.99 28.48
C VAL A 26 -9.20 -0.59 28.26
N THR A 27 -8.89 -0.16 27.03
CA THR A 27 -7.59 0.44 26.72
C THR A 27 -7.84 1.81 26.10
N GLN A 28 -7.14 2.81 26.63
CA GLN A 28 -7.19 4.18 26.15
C GLN A 28 -5.78 4.67 25.88
N ILE A 29 -5.60 5.38 24.77
CA ILE A 29 -4.35 6.06 24.44
C ILE A 29 -4.63 7.51 24.05
N HIS A 30 -3.75 8.38 24.51
CA HIS A 30 -3.71 9.79 24.15
C HIS A 30 -2.48 9.98 23.27
N PHE A 31 -2.65 10.58 22.10
CA PHE A 31 -1.55 10.78 21.16
C PHE A 31 -1.69 12.13 20.46
N GLU A 32 -0.55 12.65 20.00
CA GLU A 32 -0.48 13.90 19.27
C GLU A 32 0.10 13.63 17.88
N VAL A 33 -0.52 14.22 16.86
CA VAL A 33 0.01 14.22 15.49
C VAL A 33 -0.10 15.64 14.95
N ASN A 34 1.02 16.20 14.48
CA ASN A 34 1.09 17.54 13.91
C ASN A 34 0.49 18.64 14.84
N GLY A 35 0.74 18.57 16.14
CA GLY A 35 0.24 19.54 17.13
C GLY A 35 -1.24 19.40 17.48
N LYS A 36 -1.94 18.38 16.97
CA LYS A 36 -3.32 18.06 17.34
C LYS A 36 -3.36 16.81 18.21
N THR A 37 -4.13 16.88 19.30
CA THR A 37 -4.30 15.79 20.24
C THR A 37 -5.54 14.95 19.93
N TYR A 38 -5.45 13.66 20.24
CA TYR A 38 -6.46 12.65 19.94
C TYR A 38 -6.54 11.61 21.05
N HIS A 39 -7.70 10.99 21.19
CA HIS A 39 -7.95 9.93 22.16
C HIS A 39 -8.56 8.71 21.48
N ALA A 40 -7.87 7.58 21.47
CA ALA A 40 -8.43 6.33 20.99
C ALA A 40 -8.79 5.42 22.17
N ILE A 41 -10.02 4.92 22.19
CA ILE A 41 -10.59 4.12 23.27
C ILE A 41 -11.14 2.82 22.68
N LYS A 42 -10.61 1.68 23.14
CA LYS A 42 -11.13 0.35 22.83
C LYS A 42 -11.70 -0.27 24.11
N LYS A 43 -12.93 -0.73 24.07
CA LYS A 43 -13.58 -1.48 25.15
C LYS A 43 -14.04 -2.83 24.65
N THR A 44 -13.89 -3.86 25.46
CA THR A 44 -14.41 -5.21 25.21
C THR A 44 -15.09 -5.70 26.48
N GLN A 45 -16.29 -6.25 26.35
CA GLN A 45 -17.06 -6.85 27.44
C GLN A 45 -17.73 -8.12 26.92
N GLY A 46 -17.20 -9.28 27.30
CA GLY A 46 -17.58 -10.57 26.70
C GLY A 46 -17.50 -10.51 25.17
N LYS A 47 -18.64 -10.74 24.48
CA LYS A 47 -18.73 -10.72 23.01
C LYS A 47 -18.92 -9.32 22.42
N THR A 48 -19.19 -8.31 23.25
CA THR A 48 -19.44 -6.94 22.78
C THR A 48 -18.14 -6.16 22.81
N SER A 49 -17.85 -5.40 21.75
CA SER A 49 -16.71 -4.47 21.77
C SER A 49 -17.09 -3.13 21.15
N SER A 50 -16.52 -2.05 21.67
CA SER A 50 -16.62 -0.70 21.12
C SER A 50 -15.24 -0.15 20.84
N HIS A 51 -15.14 0.72 19.84
CA HIS A 51 -13.90 1.36 19.45
C HIS A 51 -14.22 2.77 19.00
N GLN A 52 -13.60 3.74 19.64
CA GLN A 52 -13.89 5.16 19.46
C GLN A 52 -12.59 5.93 19.28
N LEU A 53 -12.67 6.96 18.45
CA LEU A 53 -11.65 8.00 18.31
C LEU A 53 -12.31 9.34 18.63
N LEU A 54 -11.69 10.09 19.52
CA LEU A 54 -12.07 11.44 19.90
C LEU A 54 -10.96 12.42 19.56
N ASP A 55 -11.33 13.69 19.35
CA ASP A 55 -10.38 14.79 19.31
C ASP A 55 -9.91 15.18 20.73
N GLY A 56 -8.97 16.14 20.81
CA GLY A 56 -8.44 16.66 22.07
C GLY A 56 -9.46 17.34 22.99
N ASN A 57 -10.65 17.67 22.48
CA ASN A 57 -11.77 18.20 23.24
C ASN A 57 -12.78 17.10 23.61
N SER A 58 -12.42 15.83 23.43
CA SER A 58 -13.28 14.67 23.65
C SER A 58 -14.52 14.61 22.75
N SER A 59 -14.52 15.32 21.61
CA SER A 59 -15.59 15.21 20.60
C SER A 59 -15.37 13.98 19.72
N PRO A 60 -16.42 13.20 19.41
CA PRO A 60 -16.28 11.98 18.64
C PRO A 60 -15.93 12.25 17.17
N ILE A 61 -14.83 11.68 16.72
CA ILE A 61 -14.43 11.61 15.31
C ILE A 61 -15.00 10.32 14.70
N ALA A 62 -14.87 9.20 15.41
CA ALA A 62 -15.40 7.90 15.00
C ALA A 62 -15.85 7.07 16.21
N ILE A 63 -16.86 6.22 16.03
CA ILE A 63 -17.45 5.39 17.10
C ILE A 63 -17.65 3.92 16.73
N THR A 64 -17.38 3.54 15.48
CA THR A 64 -17.42 2.15 15.01
C THR A 64 -15.99 1.66 14.77
N ALA A 65 -15.75 0.35 14.89
CA ALA A 65 -14.42 -0.23 14.73
C ALA A 65 -13.78 0.09 13.38
N ASP A 66 -14.51 -0.16 12.29
CA ASP A 66 -14.00 0.03 10.93
C ASP A 66 -13.63 1.49 10.66
N LYS A 67 -14.52 2.44 11.00
CA LYS A 67 -14.27 3.87 10.82
C LYS A 67 -13.16 4.38 11.74
N THR A 68 -13.08 3.86 12.96
CA THR A 68 -12.03 4.25 13.91
C THR A 68 -10.66 3.82 13.40
N GLU A 69 -10.53 2.58 12.90
CA GLU A 69 -9.29 2.10 12.30
C GLU A 69 -8.91 2.92 11.06
N GLU A 70 -9.87 3.25 10.18
CA GLU A 70 -9.63 4.08 8.99
C GLU A 70 -9.19 5.51 9.33
N GLU A 71 -9.86 6.18 10.27
CA GLU A 71 -9.50 7.56 10.65
C GLU A 71 -8.14 7.62 11.35
N ILE A 72 -7.82 6.64 12.19
CA ILE A 72 -6.50 6.54 12.82
C ILE A 72 -5.40 6.34 11.76
N LYS A 73 -5.64 5.49 10.75
CA LYS A 73 -4.72 5.31 9.61
C LYS A 73 -4.49 6.62 8.85
N LYS A 74 -5.54 7.40 8.61
CA LYS A 74 -5.43 8.71 7.93
C LYS A 74 -4.65 9.73 8.76
N ILE A 75 -4.89 9.78 10.07
CA ILE A 75 -4.24 10.74 10.97
C ILE A 75 -2.76 10.41 11.13
N ILE A 76 -2.42 9.16 11.43
CA ILE A 76 -1.04 8.74 11.68
C ILE A 76 -0.27 8.56 10.36
N GLY A 77 -0.96 8.28 9.26
CA GLY A 77 -0.34 7.95 7.96
C GLY A 77 0.24 6.54 7.91
N MET A 78 -0.06 5.68 8.89
CA MET A 78 0.48 4.33 9.01
C MET A 78 -0.63 3.35 9.40
N ASP A 79 -0.63 2.18 8.77
CA ASP A 79 -1.46 1.04 9.16
C ASP A 79 -0.85 0.25 10.33
N TYR A 80 -1.60 -0.73 10.85
CA TYR A 80 -1.18 -1.57 11.97
C TYR A 80 0.19 -2.22 11.76
N GLU A 81 0.42 -2.79 10.57
CA GLU A 81 1.68 -3.47 10.24
C GLU A 81 2.84 -2.47 10.19
N THR A 82 2.60 -1.31 9.56
CA THR A 82 3.58 -0.24 9.41
C THR A 82 3.95 0.35 10.77
N LEU A 83 2.96 0.68 11.61
CA LEU A 83 3.21 1.23 12.95
C LEU A 83 3.89 0.20 13.85
N GLY A 84 3.47 -1.07 13.77
CA GLY A 84 4.11 -2.17 14.48
C GLY A 84 5.60 -2.18 14.20
N ILE A 85 5.99 -2.15 12.92
CA ILE A 85 7.40 -2.22 12.57
C ILE A 85 8.17 -0.92 12.84
N ALA A 86 7.56 0.25 12.58
CA ALA A 86 8.21 1.55 12.71
C ALA A 86 8.36 2.04 14.16
N SER A 87 7.45 1.66 15.06
CA SER A 87 7.37 2.19 16.43
C SER A 87 7.55 1.15 17.54
N ILE A 88 7.18 -0.12 17.30
CA ILE A 88 7.18 -1.18 18.32
C ILE A 88 7.79 -2.43 17.73
N VAL A 89 9.11 -2.51 17.57
CA VAL A 89 9.74 -3.72 17.05
C VAL A 89 9.47 -4.91 18.00
N PRO A 90 8.60 -5.88 17.63
CA PRO A 90 8.30 -6.99 18.52
C PRO A 90 9.50 -7.92 18.62
N GLN A 91 9.73 -8.50 19.80
CA GLN A 91 10.84 -9.41 20.00
C GLN A 91 10.72 -10.63 19.07
N GLY A 92 11.69 -10.80 18.16
CA GLY A 92 11.72 -11.90 17.17
C GLY A 92 11.18 -11.55 15.77
N GLU A 93 10.53 -10.40 15.58
CA GLU A 93 9.99 -9.99 14.26
C GLU A 93 10.99 -9.22 13.38
N LEU A 94 12.10 -8.71 13.95
CA LEU A 94 13.19 -8.09 13.19
C LEU A 94 13.68 -8.97 12.04
N SER A 95 13.88 -10.26 12.33
CA SER A 95 14.31 -11.23 11.33
C SER A 95 13.27 -11.39 10.22
N GLN A 96 11.98 -11.38 10.55
CA GLN A 96 10.91 -11.50 9.54
C GLN A 96 10.79 -10.25 8.65
N ILE A 97 11.02 -9.06 9.20
CA ILE A 97 11.01 -7.81 8.44
C ILE A 97 12.16 -7.82 7.42
N ILE A 98 13.38 -8.18 7.87
CA ILE A 98 14.58 -8.27 7.02
C ILE A 98 14.47 -9.41 6.00
N GLN A 99 13.92 -10.55 6.39
CA GLN A 99 13.79 -11.74 5.54
C GLN A 99 12.52 -11.77 4.70
N SER A 100 11.60 -10.81 4.87
CA SER A 100 10.40 -10.69 4.03
C SER A 100 10.82 -10.56 2.56
N LYS A 101 10.11 -11.26 1.66
CA LYS A 101 10.44 -11.43 0.23
C LYS A 101 11.18 -10.21 -0.35
N ASN A 102 12.50 -10.37 -0.56
CA ASN A 102 13.42 -9.39 -1.17
C ASN A 102 13.48 -8.01 -0.49
N GLY A 103 13.19 -7.89 0.80
CA GLY A 103 13.26 -6.62 1.53
C GLY A 103 12.15 -5.63 1.17
N ARG A 104 11.09 -6.06 0.46
CA ARG A 104 9.97 -5.18 0.07
C ARG A 104 9.28 -4.54 1.27
N LYS A 105 9.00 -5.30 2.34
CA LYS A 105 8.36 -4.71 3.54
C LYS A 105 9.25 -3.64 4.17
N LEU A 106 10.55 -3.89 4.27
CA LEU A 106 11.52 -2.91 4.77
C LEU A 106 11.54 -1.65 3.90
N ARG A 107 11.51 -1.81 2.58
CA ARG A 107 11.43 -0.69 1.64
C ARG A 107 10.15 0.12 1.80
N ASP A 108 8.99 -0.54 1.86
CA ASP A 108 7.69 0.13 2.05
C ASP A 108 7.64 0.93 3.37
N LEU A 109 8.27 0.41 4.42
CA LEU A 109 8.40 1.10 5.69
C LEU A 109 9.27 2.35 5.59
N ILE A 110 10.43 2.22 4.95
CA ILE A 110 11.32 3.36 4.66
C ILE A 110 10.55 4.39 3.84
N ASP A 111 9.80 3.96 2.83
CA ASP A 111 9.03 4.86 1.96
C ASP A 111 7.88 5.57 2.70
N LYS A 112 7.23 4.90 3.66
CA LYS A 112 6.21 5.53 4.52
C LYS A 112 6.85 6.50 5.53
N VAL A 113 8.00 6.17 6.10
CA VAL A 113 8.73 7.04 7.06
C VAL A 113 9.31 8.27 6.39
N ILE A 114 9.87 8.14 5.19
CA ILE A 114 10.45 9.25 4.41
C ILE A 114 9.37 10.02 3.64
N GLY A 115 8.14 9.49 3.56
CA GLY A 115 7.02 10.12 2.87
C GLY A 115 7.07 9.98 1.34
N THR A 116 7.83 9.02 0.84
CA THR A 116 7.98 8.68 -0.59
C THR A 116 6.96 7.66 -1.10
N GLY A 117 6.09 7.12 -0.23
CA GLY A 117 5.08 6.13 -0.63
C GLY A 117 4.20 6.54 -1.82
N LYS A 118 3.89 7.84 -1.98
CA LYS A 118 3.16 8.38 -3.15
C LYS A 118 3.90 8.19 -4.48
N TYR A 119 5.23 8.17 -4.47
CA TYR A 119 6.05 7.93 -5.66
C TYR A 119 6.15 6.45 -5.98
N SER A 120 6.16 5.58 -4.96
CA SER A 120 6.10 4.13 -5.19
C SER A 120 4.78 3.73 -5.83
N ALA A 121 3.65 4.23 -5.30
CA ALA A 121 2.34 3.97 -5.89
C ALA A 121 2.20 4.52 -7.33
N ALA A 122 2.79 5.69 -7.60
CA ALA A 122 2.86 6.22 -8.97
C ALA A 122 3.72 5.34 -9.88
N GLY A 123 4.83 4.80 -9.37
CA GLY A 123 5.68 3.85 -10.10
C GLY A 123 4.95 2.56 -10.47
N ASP A 124 4.20 1.98 -9.52
CA ASP A 124 3.40 0.78 -9.77
C ASP A 124 2.31 1.06 -10.82
N GLY A 125 1.58 2.17 -10.68
CA GLY A 125 0.56 2.57 -11.66
C GLY A 125 1.13 2.84 -13.07
N LEU A 126 2.34 3.40 -13.16
CA LEU A 126 3.03 3.57 -14.44
C LEU A 126 3.44 2.22 -15.05
N SER A 127 3.87 1.26 -14.22
CA SER A 127 4.22 -0.10 -14.68
C SER A 127 2.99 -0.82 -15.23
N ASP A 128 1.85 -0.73 -14.53
CA ASP A 128 0.59 -1.29 -14.98
C ASP A 128 0.13 -0.64 -16.29
N GLY A 129 0.23 0.69 -16.39
CA GLY A 129 -0.07 1.44 -17.61
C GLY A 129 0.81 1.06 -18.80
N ILE A 130 2.12 0.89 -18.60
CA ILE A 130 3.05 0.41 -19.63
C ILE A 130 2.68 -1.01 -20.08
N THR A 131 2.29 -1.86 -19.14
CA THR A 131 1.90 -3.25 -19.45
C THR A 131 0.61 -3.28 -20.27
N ALA A 132 -0.42 -2.54 -19.86
CA ALA A 132 -1.67 -2.41 -20.60
C ALA A 132 -1.46 -1.81 -22.01
N PHE A 133 -0.57 -0.81 -22.12
CA PHE A 133 -0.21 -0.23 -23.42
C PHE A 133 0.47 -1.24 -24.34
N ARG A 134 1.39 -2.05 -23.80
CA ARG A 134 2.06 -3.13 -24.56
C ARG A 134 1.09 -4.21 -25.01
N ASP A 135 0.15 -4.59 -24.15
CA ASP A 135 -0.86 -5.59 -24.48
C ASP A 135 -1.80 -5.09 -25.61
N ASP A 136 -2.22 -3.82 -25.57
CA ASP A 136 -3.04 -3.20 -26.64
C ASP A 136 -2.29 -3.13 -27.98
N LEU A 137 -0.99 -2.79 -27.96
CA LEU A 137 -0.17 -2.81 -29.17
C LEU A 137 -0.01 -4.23 -29.74
N ARG A 138 0.14 -5.23 -28.87
CA ARG A 138 0.28 -6.63 -29.27
C ARG A 138 -1.01 -7.16 -29.87
N GLU A 139 -2.16 -6.79 -29.33
CA GLU A 139 -3.48 -7.18 -29.87
C GLU A 139 -3.74 -6.55 -31.25
N LYS A 140 -3.39 -5.28 -31.44
CA LYS A 140 -3.69 -4.55 -32.68
C LYS A 140 -2.68 -4.77 -33.80
N TYR A 141 -1.41 -4.92 -33.46
CA TYR A 141 -0.30 -4.84 -34.43
C TYR A 141 0.66 -6.02 -34.34
N ASP A 142 0.42 -7.00 -33.46
CA ASP A 142 1.33 -8.13 -33.14
C ASP A 142 2.76 -7.68 -32.81
N ASN A 143 2.91 -6.47 -32.30
CA ASN A 143 4.19 -5.82 -31.99
C ASN A 143 4.06 -4.94 -30.75
N THR A 144 5.17 -4.50 -30.17
CA THR A 144 5.21 -3.64 -28.99
C THR A 144 6.07 -2.39 -29.21
N ASP A 145 6.14 -1.50 -28.21
CA ASP A 145 7.05 -0.35 -28.18
C ASP A 145 8.54 -0.75 -28.28
N GLN A 146 8.87 -2.01 -28.02
CA GLN A 146 10.24 -2.54 -28.14
C GLN A 146 10.60 -2.96 -29.57
N ASP A 147 9.60 -3.12 -30.45
CA ASP A 147 9.80 -3.63 -31.81
C ASP A 147 9.94 -2.50 -32.85
N VAL A 148 9.94 -1.23 -32.40
CA VAL A 148 10.02 -0.05 -33.27
C VAL A 148 11.25 -0.09 -34.17
N ASP A 149 12.41 -0.49 -33.64
CA ASP A 149 13.66 -0.58 -34.42
C ASP A 149 13.63 -1.70 -35.48
N LYS A 150 12.82 -2.74 -35.25
CA LYS A 150 12.63 -3.83 -36.20
C LYS A 150 11.68 -3.39 -37.31
N ILE A 151 10.55 -2.79 -36.94
CA ILE A 151 9.56 -2.25 -37.90
C ILE A 151 10.21 -1.18 -38.79
N GLN A 152 11.02 -0.29 -38.22
CA GLN A 152 11.70 0.75 -38.99
C GLN A 152 12.69 0.16 -40.01
N ARG A 153 13.35 -0.95 -39.69
CA ARG A 153 14.21 -1.66 -40.63
C ARG A 153 13.42 -2.31 -41.76
N GLU A 154 12.30 -2.96 -41.45
CA GLU A 154 11.41 -3.56 -42.45
C GLU A 154 10.84 -2.51 -43.42
N ILE A 155 10.47 -1.33 -42.92
CA ILE A 155 10.03 -0.19 -43.77
C ILE A 155 11.15 0.26 -44.72
N ASN A 156 12.37 0.46 -44.18
CA ASN A 156 13.50 0.91 -44.99
C ASN A 156 13.87 -0.10 -46.09
N ASP A 157 13.81 -1.39 -45.78
CA ASP A 157 14.05 -2.47 -46.75
C ASP A 157 12.95 -2.52 -47.81
N ALA A 158 11.68 -2.38 -47.42
CA ALA A 158 10.56 -2.30 -48.35
C ALA A 158 10.66 -1.08 -49.29
N ASP A 159 11.05 0.08 -48.78
CA ASP A 159 11.27 1.29 -49.59
C ASP A 159 12.41 1.13 -50.59
N GLN A 160 13.50 0.45 -50.19
CA GLN A 160 14.58 0.12 -51.12
C GLN A 160 14.12 -0.83 -52.24
N ILE A 161 13.29 -1.83 -51.91
CA ILE A 161 12.72 -2.75 -52.89
C ILE A 161 11.81 -1.98 -53.85
N ILE A 162 10.88 -1.15 -53.34
CA ILE A 162 9.98 -0.33 -54.17
C ILE A 162 10.78 0.61 -55.08
N SER A 163 11.84 1.25 -54.56
CA SER A 163 12.72 2.12 -55.35
C SER A 163 13.47 1.36 -56.44
N LYS A 164 13.84 0.09 -56.22
CA LYS A 164 14.51 -0.74 -57.23
C LYS A 164 13.54 -1.32 -58.25
N SER A 165 12.29 -1.58 -57.88
CA SER A 165 11.26 -2.15 -58.76
C SER A 165 10.54 -1.11 -59.64
N LYS A 166 10.48 0.17 -59.23
CA LYS A 166 9.95 1.26 -60.07
C LYS A 166 10.63 1.41 -61.45
N PRO A 167 11.98 1.44 -61.56
CA PRO A 167 12.66 1.60 -62.85
C PRO A 167 12.59 0.37 -63.77
N GLU A 168 12.20 -0.81 -63.28
CA GLU A 168 11.96 -2.00 -64.13
C GLU A 168 10.58 -1.98 -64.80
N LYS A 169 9.59 -1.32 -64.19
CA LYS A 169 8.24 -1.19 -64.75
C LYS A 169 8.13 -0.18 -65.90
N GLU A 170 9.01 0.82 -65.96
CA GLU A 170 9.06 1.80 -67.07
C GLU A 170 9.83 1.29 -68.30
N LYS A 171 10.46 0.12 -68.21
CA LYS A 171 11.19 -0.53 -69.32
C LYS A 171 10.41 -1.67 -70.00
N LEU A 172 9.18 -1.90 -69.57
CA LEU A 172 8.20 -2.82 -70.17
C LEU A 172 7.12 -2.02 -70.90
#